data_AF-A0A9D1SS47-F1
#
_entry.id   AF-A0A9D1SS47-F1
#
_cell.length_a   1.000
_cell.length_b   1.000
_cell.length_c   1.000
_cell.angle_alpha   90.00
_cell.angle_beta   90.00
_cell.angle_gamma   90.00
#
_symmetry.space_group_name_H-M   'P 1'
#
loop_
_entity.id
_entity.type
_entity.pdbx_description
1 polymer ?
#
loop_
_entity_poly.entity_id
_entity_poly.type
_entity_poly.pdbx_seq_one_letter_code
_entity_poly.pdbx_strand_id
1 'polypeptide(L)'
;MGLIYGEPGLGKSQTALWLACKYDGIYIRASNLMTSRWLVEEIVREMDELPRYLTSDNFNVVINQLSQKPKIIFVDEIDYLMNNYKSVETLRDIHDKTDCQIIFVGMGLALRKLERYKHLYDRFSEIVKFETFEIEDLSQIFSQLSEIPFTPDSIEYIHKKYNRFRQIVQLISKLETIAKENGLTEITFEIIKELV
;
A
#
# COMPACT_ATOMS: atom_id res chain seq x y z
N MET A 1 -6.36 -12.11 9.49
CA MET A 1 -5.50 -11.47 8.46
C MET A 1 -6.36 -10.67 7.48
N GLY A 2 -5.80 -9.69 6.77
CA GLY A 2 -6.51 -8.91 5.73
C GLY A 2 -5.71 -8.81 4.43
N LEU A 3 -6.40 -8.65 3.29
CA LEU A 3 -5.77 -8.42 1.98
C LEU A 3 -6.30 -7.13 1.36
N ILE A 4 -5.39 -6.26 0.94
CA ILE A 4 -5.65 -5.10 0.10
C ILE A 4 -5.01 -5.35 -1.27
N TYR A 5 -5.78 -5.30 -2.34
CA TYR A 5 -5.26 -5.55 -3.68
C TYR A 5 -5.88 -4.65 -4.74
N GLY A 6 -5.20 -4.47 -5.87
CA GLY A 6 -5.71 -3.65 -6.97
C GLY A 6 -4.63 -3.17 -7.93
N GLU A 7 -5.02 -2.44 -8.97
CA GLU A 7 -4.11 -1.99 -10.02
C GLU A 7 -3.01 -1.03 -9.50
N PRO A 8 -1.81 -1.02 -10.11
CA PRO A 8 -0.73 -0.13 -9.72
C PRO A 8 -1.14 1.35 -9.80
N GLY A 9 -0.73 2.12 -8.78
CA GLY A 9 -0.96 3.56 -8.77
C GLY A 9 -2.29 4.03 -8.17
N LEU A 10 -3.11 3.14 -7.59
CA LEU A 10 -4.36 3.48 -6.89
C LEU A 10 -4.18 3.94 -5.42
N GLY A 11 -2.95 4.14 -4.94
CA GLY A 11 -2.70 4.63 -3.57
C GLY A 11 -2.51 3.56 -2.49
N LYS A 12 -2.73 2.27 -2.79
CA LYS A 12 -2.57 1.13 -1.85
C LYS A 12 -1.37 1.23 -0.89
N SER A 13 -0.15 1.34 -1.42
CA SER A 13 1.09 1.41 -0.63
C SER A 13 1.13 2.64 0.29
N GLN A 14 0.62 3.79 -0.18
CA GLN A 14 0.58 5.00 0.63
C GLN A 14 -0.45 4.89 1.76
N THR A 15 -1.62 4.31 1.48
CA THR A 15 -2.63 4.02 2.51
C THR A 15 -2.08 3.06 3.56
N ALA A 16 -1.39 2.00 3.15
CA ALA A 16 -0.79 1.02 4.05
C ALA A 16 0.28 1.64 4.95
N LEU A 17 1.19 2.45 4.37
CA LEU A 17 2.21 3.17 5.11
C LEU A 17 1.59 4.15 6.11
N TRP A 18 0.59 4.93 5.67
CA TRP A 18 -0.14 5.86 6.55
C TRP A 18 -0.81 5.14 7.72
N LEU A 19 -1.45 4.00 7.48
CA LEU A 19 -2.05 3.17 8.53
C LEU A 19 -0.99 2.62 9.48
N ALA A 20 0.15 2.16 8.97
CA ALA A 20 1.25 1.69 9.80
C ALA A 20 1.75 2.81 10.73
N CYS A 21 1.99 4.01 10.21
CA CYS A 21 2.37 5.15 11.05
C CYS A 21 1.28 5.52 12.07
N LYS A 22 0.00 5.52 11.67
CA LYS A 22 -1.12 5.88 12.55
C LYS A 22 -1.31 4.92 13.72
N TYR A 23 -1.03 3.64 13.51
CA TYR A 23 -1.27 2.58 14.50
C TYR A 23 0.01 2.02 15.14
N ASP A 24 1.18 2.67 15.00
CA ASP A 24 2.50 2.13 15.45
C ASP A 24 2.73 0.69 14.92
N GLY A 25 2.29 0.45 13.69
CA GLY A 25 2.40 -0.83 12.99
C GLY A 25 3.76 -1.03 12.33
N ILE A 26 4.12 -2.28 12.11
CA ILE A 26 5.31 -2.69 11.38
C ILE A 26 5.01 -2.63 9.90
N TYR A 27 5.82 -1.91 9.10
CA TYR A 27 5.65 -1.84 7.66
C TYR A 27 6.84 -2.49 6.96
N ILE A 28 6.58 -3.53 6.18
CA ILE A 28 7.61 -4.25 5.42
C ILE A 28 7.24 -4.21 3.95
N ARG A 29 8.18 -3.75 3.14
CA ARG A 29 8.08 -3.85 1.69
C ARG A 29 8.80 -5.10 1.21
N ALA A 30 8.06 -6.06 0.67
CA ALA A 30 8.64 -7.26 0.10
C ALA A 30 9.50 -6.94 -1.13
N SER A 31 10.54 -7.73 -1.33
CA SER A 31 11.40 -7.63 -2.52
C SER A 31 11.53 -8.98 -3.21
N ASN A 32 11.84 -8.97 -4.51
CA ASN A 32 11.99 -10.19 -5.32
C ASN A 32 12.97 -11.23 -4.74
N LEU A 33 14.03 -10.77 -4.07
CA LEU A 33 15.07 -11.63 -3.49
C LEU A 33 14.80 -11.95 -2.02
N MET A 34 13.68 -11.48 -1.46
CA MET A 34 13.36 -11.64 -0.05
C MET A 34 13.07 -13.09 0.29
N THR A 35 13.98 -13.71 1.03
CA THR A 35 13.80 -15.04 1.61
C THR A 35 13.02 -14.96 2.91
N SER A 36 12.50 -16.09 3.38
CA SER A 36 11.77 -16.15 4.67
C SER A 36 12.66 -15.74 5.85
N ARG A 37 13.97 -16.04 5.78
CA ARG A 37 14.95 -15.56 6.76
C ARG A 37 15.03 -14.04 6.76
N TRP A 38 15.24 -13.44 5.58
CA TRP A 38 15.34 -11.98 5.46
C TRP A 38 14.04 -11.30 5.94
N LEU A 39 12.87 -11.83 5.58
CA LEU A 39 11.59 -11.32 6.06
C LEU A 39 11.52 -11.26 7.60
N VAL A 40 11.88 -12.35 8.29
CA VAL A 40 11.87 -12.37 9.77
C VAL A 40 12.91 -11.41 10.34
N GLU A 41 14.10 -11.31 9.73
CA GLU A 41 15.12 -10.34 10.15
C GLU A 41 14.64 -8.89 10.00
N GLU A 42 13.90 -8.54 8.94
CA GLU A 42 13.27 -7.22 8.78
C GLU A 42 12.24 -6.96 9.88
N ILE A 43 11.35 -7.93 10.17
CA ILE A 43 10.37 -7.78 11.27
C ILE A 43 11.08 -7.49 12.60
N VAL A 44 12.17 -8.21 12.89
CA VAL A 44 12.95 -8.00 14.12
C VAL A 44 13.54 -6.58 14.15
N ARG A 45 14.09 -6.09 13.03
CA ARG A 45 14.64 -4.72 12.96
C ARG A 45 13.57 -3.65 13.18
N GLU A 46 12.38 -3.84 12.60
CA GLU A 46 11.25 -2.93 12.78
C GLU A 46 10.68 -2.93 14.21
N MET A 47 11.06 -3.92 15.03
CA MET A 47 10.79 -3.96 16.47
C MET A 47 11.93 -3.35 17.31
N ASP A 48 12.88 -2.66 16.69
CA ASP A 48 14.10 -2.12 17.30
C ASP A 48 14.98 -3.17 17.98
N GLU A 49 14.91 -4.42 17.51
CA GLU A 49 15.70 -5.55 18.02
C GLU A 49 16.83 -5.92 17.04
N LEU A 50 17.89 -6.54 17.56
CA LEU A 50 19.02 -6.99 16.73
C LEU A 50 18.78 -8.42 16.22
N PRO A 51 18.79 -8.65 14.90
CA PRO A 51 18.68 -9.99 14.35
C PRO A 51 19.86 -10.87 14.78
N ARG A 52 19.52 -12.07 15.24
CA ARG A 52 20.42 -13.15 15.62
C ARG A 52 20.80 -13.99 14.41
N TYR A 53 21.84 -14.82 14.57
CA TYR A 53 22.34 -15.66 13.48
C TYR A 53 21.34 -16.72 13.00
N LEU A 54 20.56 -17.31 13.92
CA LEU A 54 19.60 -18.36 13.63
C LEU A 54 18.21 -17.77 13.37
N THR A 55 17.60 -18.19 12.25
CA THR A 55 16.21 -17.78 11.89
C THR A 55 15.19 -18.19 12.96
N SER A 56 15.39 -19.34 13.61
CA SER A 56 14.52 -19.81 14.69
C SER A 56 14.51 -18.85 15.88
N ASP A 57 15.67 -18.29 16.22
CA ASP A 57 15.79 -17.38 17.35
C ASP A 57 15.11 -16.05 17.01
N ASN A 58 15.30 -15.55 15.79
CA ASN A 58 14.61 -14.36 15.30
C ASN A 58 13.10 -14.56 15.29
N PHE A 59 12.62 -15.72 14.83
CA PHE A 59 11.20 -16.03 14.85
C PHE A 59 10.65 -16.00 16.28
N ASN A 60 11.34 -16.60 17.25
CA ASN A 60 10.92 -16.56 18.65
C ASN A 60 10.94 -15.14 19.23
N VAL A 61 11.88 -14.29 18.84
CA VAL A 61 11.89 -12.87 19.21
C VAL A 61 10.61 -12.18 18.71
N VAL A 62 10.27 -12.37 17.43
CA VAL A 62 9.04 -11.82 16.83
C VAL A 62 7.80 -12.27 17.60
N ILE A 63 7.68 -13.57 17.89
CA ILE A 63 6.53 -14.11 18.65
C ILE A 63 6.45 -13.47 20.04
N ASN A 64 7.55 -13.47 20.79
CA ASN A 64 7.57 -12.93 22.15
C ASN A 64 7.22 -11.44 22.19
N GLN A 65 7.75 -10.65 21.25
CA GLN A 65 7.48 -9.22 21.15
C GLN A 65 6.00 -8.96 20.82
N LEU A 66 5.44 -9.65 19.82
CA LEU A 66 4.05 -9.47 19.43
C LEU A 66 3.06 -9.96 20.50
N SER A 67 3.39 -11.02 21.25
CA SER A 67 2.56 -11.48 22.36
C SER A 67 2.54 -10.49 23.53
N GLN A 68 3.61 -9.74 23.75
CA GLN A 68 3.68 -8.73 24.83
C GLN A 68 3.11 -7.38 24.41
N LYS A 69 3.47 -6.92 23.20
CA LYS A 69 3.03 -5.67 22.59
C LYS A 69 2.51 -5.96 21.18
N PRO A 70 1.20 -6.31 21.05
CA PRO A 70 0.60 -6.57 19.75
C PRO A 70 0.75 -5.37 18.81
N LYS A 71 1.33 -5.60 17.64
CA LYS A 71 1.43 -4.64 16.55
C LYS A 71 0.81 -5.22 15.28
N ILE A 72 0.26 -4.35 14.44
CA ILE A 72 -0.22 -4.72 13.10
C ILE A 72 0.99 -4.81 12.17
N ILE A 73 1.09 -5.87 11.38
CA ILE A 73 2.13 -6.02 10.35
C ILE A 73 1.51 -5.74 8.98
N PHE A 74 2.04 -4.75 8.28
CA PHE A 74 1.73 -4.44 6.89
C PHE A 74 2.81 -5.03 5.99
N VAL A 75 2.44 -5.87 5.03
CA VAL A 75 3.36 -6.46 4.07
C VAL A 75 3.00 -5.98 2.67
N ASP A 76 3.73 -4.97 2.20
CA ASP A 76 3.56 -4.38 0.87
C ASP A 76 4.30 -5.19 -0.20
N GLU A 77 3.81 -5.12 -1.44
CA GLU A 77 4.28 -5.89 -2.58
C GLU A 77 4.31 -7.42 -2.32
N ILE A 78 3.30 -7.94 -1.62
CA ILE A 78 3.23 -9.36 -1.20
C ILE A 78 3.40 -10.34 -2.36
N ASP A 79 3.05 -9.93 -3.59
CA ASP A 79 3.28 -10.66 -4.83
C ASP A 79 4.70 -11.23 -4.97
N TYR A 80 5.71 -10.55 -4.43
CA TYR A 80 7.10 -11.00 -4.47
C TYR A 80 7.38 -12.17 -3.52
N LEU A 81 6.71 -12.23 -2.37
CA LEU A 81 6.86 -13.36 -1.44
C LEU A 81 6.03 -14.57 -1.88
N MET A 82 4.99 -14.38 -2.69
CA MET A 82 4.14 -15.48 -3.20
C MET A 82 4.86 -16.46 -4.13
N ASN A 83 6.08 -16.16 -4.57
CA ASN A 83 6.92 -17.13 -5.27
C ASN A 83 7.60 -18.13 -4.33
N ASN A 84 7.66 -17.81 -3.02
CA ASN A 84 8.29 -18.63 -2.00
C ASN A 84 7.26 -19.03 -0.92
N TYR A 85 6.77 -20.26 -1.02
CA TYR A 85 5.77 -20.82 -0.11
C TYR A 85 6.13 -20.64 1.37
N LYS A 86 7.42 -20.77 1.72
CA LYS A 86 7.88 -20.66 3.10
C LYS A 86 7.68 -19.26 3.70
N SER A 87 7.85 -18.20 2.91
CA SER A 87 7.74 -16.82 3.42
C SER A 87 6.29 -16.49 3.78
N VAL A 88 5.36 -16.93 2.94
CA VAL A 88 3.92 -16.74 3.12
C VAL A 88 3.41 -17.54 4.33
N GLU A 89 3.82 -18.81 4.46
CA GLU A 89 3.50 -19.62 5.65
C GLU A 89 4.12 -19.05 6.93
N THR A 90 5.33 -18.48 6.87
CA THR A 90 5.95 -17.85 8.05
C THR A 90 5.08 -16.73 8.61
N LEU A 91 4.47 -15.90 7.76
CA LEU A 91 3.55 -14.85 8.19
C LEU A 91 2.28 -15.43 8.80
N ARG A 92 1.74 -16.51 8.23
CA ARG A 92 0.59 -17.23 8.80
C ARG A 92 0.92 -17.84 10.16
N ASP A 93 2.11 -18.43 10.33
CA ASP A 93 2.56 -18.99 11.61
C ASP A 93 2.74 -17.91 12.69
N ILE A 94 3.18 -16.71 12.31
CA ILE A 94 3.25 -15.56 13.24
C ILE A 94 1.84 -15.17 13.68
N HIS A 95 0.90 -15.02 12.74
CA HIS A 95 -0.51 -14.73 13.04
C HIS A 95 -1.11 -15.77 13.99
N ASP A 96 -1.01 -17.06 13.66
CA ASP A 96 -1.63 -18.14 14.43
C ASP A 96 -1.03 -18.30 15.84
N LYS A 97 0.22 -17.86 16.07
CA LYS A 97 0.88 -17.94 17.38
C LYS A 97 0.71 -16.70 18.26
N THR A 98 0.40 -15.55 17.67
CA THR A 98 0.39 -14.26 18.38
C THR A 98 -0.95 -13.54 18.32
N ASP A 99 -1.88 -14.02 17.50
CA ASP A 99 -3.13 -13.34 17.12
C ASP A 99 -2.89 -11.94 16.53
N CYS A 100 -1.66 -11.63 16.06
CA CYS A 100 -1.35 -10.33 15.49
C CYS A 100 -2.07 -10.13 14.15
N GLN A 101 -2.56 -8.92 13.90
CA GLN A 101 -3.16 -8.59 12.61
C GLN A 101 -2.07 -8.44 11.55
N ILE A 102 -2.23 -9.15 10.44
CA ILE A 102 -1.35 -9.04 9.27
C ILE A 102 -2.18 -8.59 8.07
N ILE A 103 -1.79 -7.46 7.48
CA ILE A 103 -2.42 -6.85 6.31
C ILE A 103 -1.46 -6.98 5.13
N PHE A 104 -1.87 -7.74 4.12
CA PHE A 104 -1.12 -7.86 2.88
C PHE A 104 -1.55 -6.80 1.89
N VAL A 105 -0.60 -6.20 1.19
CA VAL A 105 -0.85 -5.26 0.10
C VAL A 105 -0.22 -5.77 -1.18
N GLY A 106 -1.06 -6.00 -2.19
CA GLY A 106 -0.66 -6.65 -3.44
C GLY A 106 -1.25 -6.01 -4.68
N MET A 107 -0.80 -6.48 -5.84
CA MET A 107 -1.27 -6.08 -7.16
C MET A 107 -2.59 -6.76 -7.52
N GLY A 108 -3.16 -6.45 -8.69
CA GLY A 108 -4.48 -6.94 -9.11
C GLY A 108 -4.67 -8.46 -9.06
N LEU A 109 -3.61 -9.25 -9.25
CA LEU A 109 -3.67 -10.72 -9.21
C LEU A 109 -3.35 -11.34 -7.83
N ALA A 110 -3.09 -10.53 -6.80
CA ALA A 110 -2.69 -11.01 -5.48
C ALA A 110 -3.73 -11.96 -4.88
N LEU A 111 -5.02 -11.64 -4.98
CA LEU A 111 -6.11 -12.49 -4.51
C LEU A 111 -6.04 -13.89 -5.11
N ARG A 112 -6.03 -13.98 -6.44
CA ARG A 112 -5.99 -15.25 -7.18
C ARG A 112 -4.72 -16.07 -6.92
N LYS A 113 -3.60 -15.40 -6.63
CA LYS A 113 -2.37 -16.07 -6.23
C LYS A 113 -2.47 -16.63 -4.81
N LEU A 114 -3.06 -15.88 -3.87
CA LEU A 114 -3.24 -16.29 -2.47
C LEU A 114 -4.28 -17.40 -2.30
N GLU A 115 -5.29 -17.49 -3.15
CA GLU A 115 -6.26 -18.61 -3.17
C GLU A 115 -5.58 -19.99 -3.32
N ARG A 116 -4.39 -20.04 -3.91
CA ARG A 116 -3.59 -21.28 -4.01
C ARG A 116 -3.06 -21.75 -2.65
N TYR A 117 -2.96 -20.84 -1.70
CA TYR A 117 -2.47 -21.05 -0.34
C TYR A 117 -3.66 -21.23 0.62
N LYS A 118 -4.42 -22.32 0.46
CA LYS A 118 -5.69 -22.55 1.18
C LYS A 118 -5.59 -22.29 2.69
N HIS A 119 -4.53 -22.77 3.33
CA HIS A 119 -4.33 -22.63 4.77
C HIS A 119 -4.15 -21.18 5.25
N LEU A 120 -3.57 -20.32 4.43
CA LEU A 120 -3.47 -18.89 4.72
C LEU A 120 -4.75 -18.18 4.31
N TYR A 121 -5.30 -18.53 3.14
CA TYR A 121 -6.51 -17.92 2.60
C TYR A 121 -7.68 -18.01 3.57
N ASP A 122 -7.86 -19.16 4.23
CA ASP A 122 -8.90 -19.40 5.25
C ASP A 122 -8.75 -18.51 6.51
N ARG A 123 -7.65 -17.77 6.67
CA ARG A 123 -7.40 -16.83 7.77
C ARG A 123 -7.68 -15.37 7.39
N PHE A 124 -8.07 -15.11 6.13
CA PHE A 124 -8.53 -13.79 5.73
C PHE A 124 -9.90 -13.50 6.31
N SER A 125 -9.97 -12.47 7.16
CA SER A 125 -11.24 -11.93 7.63
C SER A 125 -11.82 -10.94 6.64
N GLU A 126 -10.96 -10.15 5.97
CA GLU A 126 -11.37 -9.07 5.07
C GLU A 126 -10.48 -9.01 3.84
N ILE A 127 -11.12 -8.81 2.68
CA ILE A 127 -10.46 -8.69 1.39
C ILE A 127 -11.01 -7.44 0.70
N VAL A 128 -10.16 -6.43 0.56
CA VAL A 128 -10.53 -5.12 0.02
C VAL A 128 -9.85 -4.92 -1.34
N LYS A 129 -10.66 -4.69 -2.36
CA LYS A 129 -10.19 -4.33 -3.70
C LYS A 129 -10.15 -2.81 -3.82
N PHE A 130 -8.99 -2.26 -4.14
CA PHE A 130 -8.85 -0.87 -4.55
C PHE A 130 -9.27 -0.76 -6.01
N GLU A 131 -10.27 0.09 -6.25
CA GLU A 131 -10.82 0.34 -7.57
C GLU A 131 -10.35 1.70 -8.10
N THR A 132 -10.63 1.96 -9.38
CA THR A 132 -10.36 3.25 -9.99
C THR A 132 -11.30 4.30 -9.45
N PHE A 133 -10.85 5.55 -9.42
CA PHE A 133 -11.59 6.69 -8.88
C PHE A 133 -12.80 7.05 -9.74
N GLU A 134 -13.91 7.36 -9.09
CA GLU A 134 -15.05 8.02 -9.71
C GLU A 134 -14.78 9.52 -9.88
N ILE A 135 -15.67 10.23 -10.59
CA ILE A 135 -15.47 11.66 -10.88
C ILE A 135 -15.60 12.50 -9.59
N GLU A 136 -16.44 12.04 -8.66
CA GLU A 136 -16.64 12.60 -7.34
C GLU A 136 -15.36 12.46 -6.50
N ASP A 137 -14.72 11.29 -6.53
CA ASP A 137 -13.46 11.03 -5.84
C ASP A 137 -12.36 11.97 -6.36
N LEU A 138 -12.26 12.13 -7.69
CA LEU A 138 -11.32 13.08 -8.27
C LEU A 138 -11.58 14.49 -7.81
N SER A 139 -12.83 14.93 -7.81
CA SER A 139 -13.19 16.27 -7.35
C SER A 139 -12.75 16.52 -5.91
N GLN A 140 -12.91 15.52 -5.03
CA GLN A 140 -12.40 15.57 -3.67
C GLN A 140 -10.87 15.61 -3.62
N ILE A 141 -10.19 14.77 -4.41
CA ILE A 141 -8.71 14.76 -4.48
C ILE A 141 -8.17 16.12 -4.92
N PHE A 142 -8.71 16.71 -5.99
CA PHE A 142 -8.28 18.01 -6.49
C PHE A 142 -8.52 19.12 -5.45
N SER A 143 -9.68 19.13 -4.80
CA SER A 143 -9.99 20.14 -3.77
C SER A 143 -9.14 20.03 -2.50
N GLN A 144 -8.67 18.83 -2.15
CA GLN A 144 -7.84 18.61 -0.96
C GLN A 144 -6.34 18.77 -1.24
N LEU A 145 -5.89 18.35 -2.42
CA LEU A 145 -4.46 18.33 -2.75
C LEU A 145 -3.99 19.55 -3.52
N SER A 146 -4.89 20.26 -4.21
CA SER A 146 -4.49 21.44 -4.96
C SER A 146 -4.70 22.74 -4.21
N GLU A 147 -3.72 23.64 -4.32
CA GLU A 147 -3.80 25.03 -3.84
C GLU A 147 -4.67 25.91 -4.75
N ILE A 148 -4.92 25.48 -5.99
CA ILE A 148 -5.60 26.27 -7.03
C ILE A 148 -6.88 25.53 -7.44
N PRO A 149 -8.03 26.22 -7.54
CA PRO A 149 -9.27 25.58 -7.96
C PRO A 149 -9.20 25.09 -9.40
N PHE A 150 -9.90 23.99 -9.64
CA PHE A 150 -10.09 23.38 -10.96
C PHE A 150 -11.57 23.50 -11.36
N THR A 151 -11.84 23.84 -12.62
CA THR A 151 -13.23 23.87 -13.10
C THR A 151 -13.78 22.44 -13.25
N PRO A 152 -15.10 22.21 -13.09
CA PRO A 152 -15.69 20.87 -13.23
C PRO A 152 -15.36 20.20 -14.57
N ASP A 153 -15.42 20.94 -15.67
CA ASP A 153 -15.13 20.46 -17.02
C ASP A 153 -13.66 20.00 -17.17
N SER A 154 -12.75 20.66 -16.46
CA SER A 154 -11.34 20.29 -16.43
C SER A 154 -11.12 18.95 -15.71
N ILE A 155 -11.84 18.71 -14.61
CA ILE A 155 -11.79 17.46 -13.84
C ILE A 155 -12.40 16.31 -14.64
N GLU A 156 -13.53 16.55 -15.34
CA GLU A 156 -14.14 15.55 -16.23
C GLU A 156 -13.19 15.14 -17.36
N TYR A 157 -12.48 16.10 -17.95
CA TYR A 157 -11.49 15.81 -18.97
C TYR A 157 -10.31 14.99 -18.43
N ILE A 158 -9.82 15.32 -17.23
CA ILE A 158 -8.75 14.57 -16.57
C ILE A 158 -9.21 13.14 -16.27
N HIS A 159 -10.42 12.95 -15.74
CA HIS A 159 -10.97 11.63 -15.39
C HIS A 159 -10.93 10.65 -16.56
N LYS A 160 -11.29 11.13 -17.76
CA LYS A 160 -11.28 10.32 -18.99
C LYS A 160 -9.87 9.89 -19.41
N LYS A 161 -8.82 10.61 -19.01
CA LYS A 161 -7.43 10.40 -19.45
C LYS A 161 -6.52 9.81 -18.37
N TYR A 162 -6.83 10.04 -17.09
CA TYR A 162 -6.05 9.61 -15.93
C TYR A 162 -6.95 8.99 -14.88
N ASN A 163 -6.68 7.73 -14.55
CA ASN A 163 -7.42 6.97 -13.55
C ASN A 163 -6.53 6.39 -12.44
N ARG A 164 -5.27 6.87 -12.35
CA ARG A 164 -4.30 6.43 -11.34
C ARG A 164 -3.92 7.60 -10.45
N PHE A 165 -4.07 7.42 -9.14
CA PHE A 165 -3.75 8.40 -8.11
C PHE A 165 -2.36 9.01 -8.30
N ARG A 166 -1.35 8.17 -8.55
CA ARG A 166 0.03 8.65 -8.78
C ARG A 166 0.12 9.65 -9.94
N GLN A 167 -0.58 9.39 -11.04
CA GLN A 167 -0.57 10.27 -12.21
C GLN A 167 -1.33 11.56 -11.92
N ILE A 168 -2.46 11.47 -11.20
CA ILE A 168 -3.27 12.62 -10.78
C ILE A 168 -2.45 13.55 -9.90
N VAL A 169 -1.75 13.03 -8.88
CA VAL A 169 -0.89 13.84 -8.00
C VAL A 169 0.25 14.51 -8.78
N GLN A 170 0.88 13.79 -9.72
CA GLN A 170 1.91 14.37 -10.58
C GLN A 170 1.35 15.48 -11.48
N LEU A 171 0.13 15.28 -12.00
CA LEU A 171 -0.57 16.27 -12.83
C LEU A 171 -0.91 17.53 -12.03
N ILE A 172 -1.44 17.38 -10.81
CA ILE A 172 -1.72 18.50 -9.89
C ILE A 172 -0.44 19.32 -9.68
N SER A 173 0.65 18.69 -9.25
CA SER A 173 1.91 19.39 -9.00
C SER A 173 2.46 20.11 -10.24
N LYS A 174 2.33 19.51 -11.43
CA LYS A 174 2.73 20.14 -12.70
C LYS A 174 1.85 21.35 -13.01
N LEU A 175 0.54 21.23 -12.88
CA LEU A 175 -0.41 22.32 -13.19
C LEU A 175 -0.28 23.48 -12.21
N GLU A 176 -0.05 23.21 -10.93
CA GLU A 176 0.24 24.25 -9.93
C GLU A 176 1.51 25.03 -10.24
N THR A 177 2.56 24.33 -10.69
CA THR A 177 3.82 24.98 -11.09
C THR A 177 3.56 25.95 -12.25
N ILE A 178 2.84 25.51 -13.27
CA ILE A 178 2.49 26.33 -14.45
C ILE A 178 1.60 27.51 -14.05
N ALA A 179 0.64 27.29 -13.16
CA ALA A 179 -0.23 28.35 -12.69
C ALA A 179 0.53 29.41 -11.88
N LYS A 180 1.45 29.00 -11.02
CA LYS A 180 2.35 29.92 -10.29
C LYS A 180 3.22 30.73 -11.25
N GLU A 181 3.78 30.11 -12.29
CA GLU A 181 4.62 30.79 -13.28
C GLU A 181 3.84 31.79 -14.14
N ASN A 182 2.58 31.48 -14.47
CA ASN A 182 1.74 32.33 -15.34
C ASN A 182 0.76 33.23 -14.56
N GLY A 183 0.78 33.21 -13.23
CA GLY A 183 -0.13 33.98 -12.39
C GLY A 183 -1.60 33.57 -12.53
N LEU A 184 -1.87 32.30 -12.85
CA LEU A 184 -3.22 31.78 -13.00
C LEU A 184 -3.84 31.52 -11.63
N THR A 185 -5.10 31.94 -11.46
CA THR A 185 -5.88 31.75 -10.22
C THR A 185 -6.80 30.54 -10.28
N GLU A 186 -6.96 29.92 -11.46
CA GLU A 186 -7.84 28.77 -11.69
C GLU A 186 -7.30 27.95 -12.87
N ILE A 187 -7.45 26.63 -12.80
CA ILE A 187 -7.14 25.72 -13.91
C ILE A 187 -8.42 25.41 -14.69
N THR A 188 -8.45 25.83 -15.95
CA THR A 188 -9.58 25.57 -16.87
C THR A 188 -9.28 24.43 -17.84
N PHE A 189 -10.32 23.98 -18.52
CA PHE A 189 -10.22 22.94 -19.55
C PHE A 189 -9.23 23.30 -20.68
N GLU A 190 -9.22 24.56 -21.12
CA GLU A 190 -8.33 25.03 -22.19
C GLU A 190 -6.86 24.87 -21.82
N ILE A 191 -6.51 25.24 -20.59
CA ILE A 191 -5.14 25.12 -20.06
C ILE A 191 -4.70 23.65 -20.04
N ILE A 192 -5.57 22.74 -19.59
CA ILE A 192 -5.24 21.32 -19.56
C ILE A 192 -5.07 20.76 -20.98
N LYS A 193 -5.94 21.15 -21.91
CA LYS A 193 -5.90 20.67 -23.30
C LYS A 193 -4.63 21.07 -24.05
N GLU A 194 -4.05 22.23 -23.75
CA GLU A 194 -2.77 22.66 -24.36
C GLU A 194 -1.56 21.90 -23.81
N LEU A 195 -1.66 21.35 -22.60
CA LEU A 195 -0.54 20.75 -21.86
C LEU A 195 -0.48 19.21 -21.94
N VAL A 196 -1.58 18.57 -22.34
CA VAL A 196 -1.84 17.14 -22.15
C VAL A 196 -2.42 16.48 -23.40
#